data_AF-N6TNW4-F1
#
_entry.id   AF-N6TNW4-F1
#
_cell.length_a   1.000
_cell.length_b   1.000
_cell.length_c   1.000
_cell.angle_alpha   90.00
_cell.angle_beta   90.00
_cell.angle_gamma   90.00
#
_symmetry.space_group_name_H-M   'P 1'
#
loop_
_entity.id
_entity.type
_entity.pdbx_description
1 polymer ?
#
loop_
_entity_poly.entity_id
_entity_poly.type
_entity_poly.pdbx_seq_one_letter_code
_entity_poly.pdbx_strand_id
1 'polypeptide(L)'
;MNANNMLSANKVKQHGMTSNRWTTKDKITQYKGLIKLYTRDRKIMEVDTGVAEKKQIRELKKMQKEIEQNRKDLDNAIRGDKQKLRNTLSDHREMQLAYQNSQPQKVIEMVEQVNFNKRKSRDLLQYKKKLKTQELIDLKLKYAELEDILRFEGLSWASMLPCERQAHIITGKVQDAILKKEAAIVIRHSYKEMIAIMKKDALYFDAILEAIRNDGLSQGKCMINATKLGQLATEYLDDRRQEFQHLEKIIKHDLASRKHDLESVSQRVQSFGANVKDLLRRDSDINLGKVQLHPSESFLELQSNIRDVETTLTYLKNAIFVPNLEAIYPCLQEQLAQKERLTAMVDKCEANRNELLKKTSHAAIIQSEMEFTMIETTSQYKQTKKEHLQEIEDQTEHIRQLNKSIESRHNLMAKIRISLKHLQLLSTLLSYNGKPSAKKIKYLEQGLPPIPDEEEIDGSKIIPDLVKKFSKLAQSSKDLLKGSERDEAYKLFEHLMYQSTKTIKEFQAISEESLIETVFIDPHVLSRDDIKKQSEEIVLANQVTDDLMPDQKKKKSY
;
A
#
# COMPACT_ATOMS: atom_id res chain seq x y z
N MET A 1 10.29 41.70 61.71
CA MET A 1 10.38 42.67 62.83
C MET A 1 11.81 42.64 63.37
N ASN A 2 12.49 43.79 63.43
CA ASN A 2 13.91 43.86 63.80
C ASN A 2 14.14 43.52 65.27
N ALA A 3 14.74 42.36 65.54
CA ALA A 3 15.00 41.78 66.86
C ALA A 3 15.94 42.63 67.75
N ASN A 4 16.72 43.54 67.17
CA ASN A 4 17.68 44.36 67.91
C ASN A 4 17.02 45.43 68.80
N ASN A 5 15.69 45.59 68.76
CA ASN A 5 14.97 46.67 69.44
C ASN A 5 14.06 46.23 70.60
N MET A 6 14.11 44.96 71.01
CA MET A 6 13.24 44.43 72.10
C MET A 6 13.86 44.58 73.51
N LEU A 7 15.18 44.67 73.60
CA LEU A 7 15.94 44.74 74.86
C LEU A 7 16.52 46.14 75.14
N SER A 8 16.04 47.17 74.44
CA SER A 8 16.51 48.54 74.64
C SER A 8 16.07 49.09 76.01
N ALA A 9 16.92 49.92 76.62
CA ALA A 9 16.65 50.56 77.91
C ALA A 9 15.35 51.39 77.93
N ASN A 10 14.82 51.77 76.75
CA ASN A 10 13.57 52.51 76.64
C ASN A 10 12.32 51.63 76.84
N LYS A 11 12.47 50.30 76.94
CA LYS A 11 11.36 49.34 77.16
C LYS A 11 11.35 48.67 78.54
N VAL A 12 12.06 49.22 79.52
CA VAL A 12 12.15 48.69 80.91
C VAL A 12 10.78 48.47 81.57
N LYS A 13 9.76 49.28 81.22
CA LYS A 13 8.39 49.11 81.73
C LYS A 13 7.69 47.82 81.25
N GLN A 14 8.06 47.31 80.06
CA GLN A 14 7.46 46.09 79.50
C GLN A 14 8.05 44.80 80.10
N HIS A 15 9.23 44.89 80.72
CA HIS A 15 9.93 43.75 81.34
C HIS A 15 9.61 43.58 82.83
N GLY A 16 8.66 44.36 83.39
CA GLY A 16 8.14 44.20 84.76
C GLY A 16 9.08 44.65 85.90
N MET A 17 10.19 45.33 85.59
CA MET A 17 11.25 45.65 86.57
C MET A 17 11.09 47.05 87.19
N THR A 18 9.94 47.32 87.82
CA THR A 18 9.53 48.66 88.28
C THR A 18 9.74 48.91 89.78
N SER A 19 10.22 47.93 90.55
CA SER A 19 10.39 48.08 92.01
C SER A 19 11.58 48.98 92.37
N ASN A 20 11.34 49.99 93.22
CA ASN A 20 12.36 50.92 93.73
C ASN A 20 13.34 50.28 94.75
N ARG A 21 13.08 49.05 95.21
CA ARG A 21 13.95 48.31 96.15
C ARG A 21 15.10 47.58 95.47
N TRP A 22 15.14 47.56 94.14
CA TRP A 22 16.15 46.81 93.37
C TRP A 22 17.37 47.67 93.11
N THR A 23 18.55 47.16 93.49
CA THR A 23 19.80 47.85 93.17
C THR A 23 20.12 47.75 91.67
N THR A 24 20.92 48.69 91.17
CA THR A 24 21.34 48.70 89.76
C THR A 24 22.05 47.40 89.36
N LYS A 25 22.76 46.76 90.30
CA LYS A 25 23.44 45.47 90.10
C LYS A 25 22.45 44.32 89.91
N ASP A 26 21.34 44.31 90.66
CA ASP A 26 20.29 43.30 90.53
C ASP A 26 19.56 43.42 89.18
N LYS A 27 19.26 44.65 88.76
CA LYS A 27 18.65 44.92 87.45
C LYS A 27 19.54 44.42 86.30
N ILE A 28 20.84 44.71 86.36
CA ILE A 28 21.81 44.23 85.35
C ILE A 28 21.87 42.70 85.34
N THR A 29 21.83 42.05 86.50
CA THR A 29 21.88 40.59 86.62
C THR A 29 20.66 39.93 86.00
N GLN A 30 19.47 40.48 86.23
CA GLN A 30 18.23 40.02 85.61
C GLN A 30 18.20 40.26 84.10
N TYR A 31 18.66 41.41 83.60
CA TYR A 31 18.81 41.63 82.15
C TYR A 31 19.78 40.64 81.51
N LYS A 32 20.90 40.32 82.18
CA LYS A 32 21.82 39.27 81.71
C LYS A 32 21.15 37.89 81.69
N GLY A 33 20.30 37.58 82.68
CA GLY A 33 19.51 36.35 82.71
C GLY A 33 18.50 36.27 81.56
N LEU A 34 17.78 37.36 81.31
CA LEU A 34 16.81 37.48 80.22
C LEU A 34 17.47 37.38 78.84
N ILE A 35 18.62 38.04 78.64
CA ILE A 35 19.42 37.92 77.42
C ILE A 35 19.85 36.46 77.21
N LYS A 36 20.33 35.78 78.26
CA LYS A 36 20.71 34.37 78.18
C LYS A 36 19.53 33.46 77.81
N LEU A 37 18.35 33.72 78.35
CA LEU A 37 17.12 33.00 78.01
C LEU A 37 16.76 33.22 76.53
N TYR A 38 16.70 34.47 76.07
CA TYR A 38 16.43 34.79 74.67
C TYR A 38 17.45 34.19 73.69
N THR A 39 18.74 34.20 74.03
CA THR A 39 19.76 33.57 73.18
C THR A 39 19.57 32.06 73.09
N ARG A 40 19.07 31.42 74.17
CA ARG A 40 18.77 29.99 74.19
C ARG A 40 17.53 29.69 73.36
N ASP A 41 16.46 30.44 73.55
CA ASP A 41 15.20 30.27 72.82
C ASP A 41 15.40 30.53 71.32
N ARG A 42 16.19 31.54 70.96
CA ARG A 42 16.58 31.79 69.56
C ARG A 42 17.35 30.61 68.97
N LYS A 43 18.28 30.03 69.72
CA LYS A 43 19.04 28.85 69.27
C LYS A 43 18.13 27.62 69.12
N ILE A 44 17.14 27.46 69.99
CA ILE A 44 16.11 26.41 69.86
C ILE A 44 15.26 26.65 68.61
N MET A 45 14.78 27.87 68.38
CA MET A 45 14.03 28.21 67.17
C MET A 45 14.84 28.00 65.89
N GLU A 46 16.13 28.33 65.88
CA GLU A 46 17.03 28.08 64.75
C GLU A 46 17.21 26.57 64.48
N VAL A 47 17.25 25.74 65.53
CA VAL A 47 17.29 24.28 65.39
C VAL A 47 15.95 23.74 64.89
N ASP A 48 14.83 24.18 65.45
CA ASP A 48 13.48 23.74 65.07
C ASP A 48 13.14 24.12 63.62
N THR A 49 13.50 25.33 63.20
CA THR A 49 13.38 25.78 61.80
C THR A 49 14.24 24.91 60.88
N GLY A 50 15.50 24.62 61.25
CA GLY A 50 16.34 23.71 60.49
C GLY A 50 15.81 22.27 60.40
N VAL A 51 15.14 21.77 61.44
CA VAL A 51 14.47 20.46 61.43
C VAL A 51 13.25 20.49 60.51
N ALA A 52 12.44 21.55 60.57
CA ALA A 52 11.27 21.75 59.72
C ALA A 52 11.65 21.84 58.23
N GLU A 53 12.69 22.62 57.90
CA GLU A 53 13.23 22.71 56.53
C GLU A 53 13.70 21.34 56.02
N LYS A 54 14.46 20.59 56.83
CA LYS A 54 14.91 19.23 56.47
C LYS A 54 13.75 18.24 56.28
N LYS A 55 12.63 18.42 57.00
CA LYS A 55 11.41 17.61 56.82
C LYS A 55 10.72 17.99 55.51
N GLN A 56 10.52 19.28 55.25
CA GLN A 56 9.93 19.79 54.00
C GLN A 56 10.71 19.37 52.77
N ILE A 57 12.05 19.42 52.80
CA ILE A 57 12.91 18.96 51.69
C ILE A 57 12.72 17.46 51.44
N ARG A 58 12.57 16.64 52.49
CA ARG A 58 12.31 15.20 52.34
C ARG A 58 10.93 14.93 51.73
N GLU A 59 9.91 15.65 52.18
CA GLU A 59 8.56 15.56 51.62
C GLU A 59 8.51 16.01 50.16
N LEU A 60 9.20 17.10 49.80
CA LEU A 60 9.34 17.54 48.41
C LEU A 60 10.01 16.48 47.53
N LYS A 61 11.10 15.86 47.99
CA LYS A 61 11.76 14.77 47.25
C LYS A 61 10.86 13.54 47.11
N LYS A 62 10.06 13.23 48.12
CA LYS A 62 9.08 12.13 48.07
C LYS A 62 7.99 12.42 47.05
N MET A 63 7.40 13.62 47.09
CA MET A 63 6.40 14.05 46.11
C MET A 63 6.96 14.08 44.68
N GLN A 64 8.21 14.52 44.49
CA GLN A 64 8.86 14.46 43.17
C GLN A 64 8.95 13.02 42.64
N LYS A 65 9.36 12.06 43.48
CA LYS A 65 9.40 10.65 43.11
C LYS A 65 8.01 10.09 42.80
N GLU A 66 7.00 10.44 43.59
CA GLU A 66 5.61 10.03 43.35
C GLU A 66 5.07 10.61 42.04
N ILE A 67 5.34 11.89 41.75
CA ILE A 67 4.96 12.52 40.47
C ILE A 67 5.65 11.82 39.30
N GLU A 68 6.93 11.48 39.42
CA GLU A 68 7.67 10.80 38.36
C GLU A 68 7.17 9.36 38.15
N GLN A 69 6.83 8.64 39.23
CA GLN A 69 6.21 7.33 39.15
C GLN A 69 4.82 7.41 38.50
N ASN A 70 3.96 8.33 38.96
CA ASN A 70 2.63 8.55 38.40
C ASN A 70 2.70 8.95 36.92
N ARG A 71 3.72 9.72 36.50
CA ARG A 71 3.96 10.04 35.09
C ARG A 71 4.30 8.79 34.27
N LYS A 72 5.12 7.88 34.81
CA LYS A 72 5.45 6.61 34.15
C LYS A 72 4.23 5.69 34.06
N ASP A 73 3.45 5.60 35.14
CA ASP A 73 2.23 4.78 35.18
C ASP A 73 1.16 5.34 34.22
N LEU A 74 1.05 6.66 34.11
CA LEU A 74 0.18 7.32 33.13
C LEU A 74 0.66 7.08 31.69
N ASP A 75 1.97 7.18 31.40
CA ASP A 75 2.51 6.87 30.06
C ASP A 75 2.25 5.40 29.70
N ASN A 76 2.40 4.48 30.65
CA ASN A 76 2.07 3.07 30.49
C ASN A 76 0.56 2.84 30.25
N ALA A 77 -0.31 3.60 30.91
CA ALA A 77 -1.77 3.51 30.70
C ALA A 77 -2.19 4.06 29.32
N ILE A 78 -1.56 5.15 28.85
CA ILE A 78 -1.89 5.80 27.58
C ILE A 78 -1.29 5.04 26.38
N ARG A 79 -0.05 4.57 26.50
CA ARG A 79 0.72 4.00 25.37
C ARG A 79 0.89 2.49 25.46
N GLY A 80 0.55 1.87 26.57
CA GLY A 80 0.86 0.48 26.87
C GLY A 80 2.27 0.30 27.44
N ASP A 81 2.51 -0.87 28.05
CA ASP A 81 3.81 -1.23 28.62
C ASP A 81 4.83 -1.53 27.52
N LYS A 82 5.68 -0.54 27.22
CA LYS A 82 6.73 -0.62 26.19
C LYS A 82 7.74 -1.75 26.46
N GLN A 83 8.02 -2.03 27.73
CA GLN A 83 9.00 -3.06 28.09
C GLN A 83 8.42 -4.45 27.83
N LYS A 84 7.14 -4.68 28.13
CA LYS A 84 6.46 -5.93 27.77
C LYS A 84 6.38 -6.12 26.26
N LEU A 85 6.01 -5.08 25.49
CA LEU A 85 5.98 -5.16 24.03
C LEU A 85 7.36 -5.49 23.43
N ARG A 86 8.42 -4.90 24.00
CA ARG A 86 9.79 -5.19 23.60
C ARG A 86 10.18 -6.65 23.89
N ASN A 87 9.74 -7.19 25.02
CA ASN A 87 10.01 -8.58 25.40
C ASN A 87 9.22 -9.57 24.53
N THR A 88 7.97 -9.28 24.16
CA THR A 88 7.16 -10.16 23.29
C THR A 88 7.67 -10.19 21.85
N LEU A 89 8.26 -9.09 21.37
CA LEU A 89 8.88 -9.01 20.04
C LEU A 89 10.38 -9.39 20.04
N SER A 90 10.89 -10.02 21.10
CA SER A 90 12.31 -10.30 21.24
C SER A 90 12.86 -11.24 20.16
N ASP A 91 12.07 -12.21 19.71
CA ASP A 91 12.44 -13.14 18.63
C ASP A 91 12.48 -12.48 17.24
N HIS A 92 11.85 -11.32 17.10
CA HIS A 92 11.70 -10.60 15.82
C HIS A 92 12.30 -9.19 15.91
N ARG A 93 13.63 -9.12 15.84
CA ARG A 93 14.40 -7.86 15.94
C ARG A 93 13.91 -6.76 14.98
N GLU A 94 13.54 -7.11 13.75
CA GLU A 94 13.02 -6.16 12.76
C GLU A 94 11.69 -5.55 13.20
N MET A 95 10.76 -6.37 13.68
CA MET A 95 9.47 -5.90 14.21
C MET A 95 9.66 -5.10 15.49
N GLN A 96 10.60 -5.51 16.35
CA GLN A 96 10.95 -4.79 17.56
C GLN A 96 11.43 -3.36 17.25
N LEU A 97 12.30 -3.19 16.24
CA LEU A 97 12.77 -1.88 15.81
C LEU A 97 11.67 -1.05 15.14
N ALA A 98 10.85 -1.67 14.28
CA ALA A 98 9.77 -0.99 13.58
C ALA A 98 8.66 -0.49 14.53
N TYR A 99 8.40 -1.21 15.62
CA TYR A 99 7.24 -0.99 16.49
C TYR A 99 7.56 -0.53 17.92
N GLN A 100 8.83 -0.22 18.22
CA GLN A 100 9.31 0.12 19.57
C GLN A 100 8.51 1.23 20.28
N ASN A 101 8.01 2.22 19.52
CA ASN A 101 7.28 3.38 20.04
C ASN A 101 5.78 3.37 19.68
N SER A 102 5.29 2.28 19.09
CA SER A 102 3.90 2.15 18.66
C SER A 102 3.02 1.58 19.78
N GLN A 103 1.75 1.97 19.81
CA GLN A 103 0.77 1.39 20.74
C GLN A 103 0.52 -0.08 20.40
N PRO A 104 0.38 -0.98 21.39
CA PRO A 104 0.19 -2.42 21.17
C PRO A 104 -0.94 -2.76 20.18
N GLN A 105 -2.07 -2.05 20.26
CA GLN A 105 -3.21 -2.26 19.36
C GLN A 105 -2.83 -2.03 17.88
N LYS A 106 -2.10 -0.94 17.63
CA LYS A 106 -1.61 -0.61 16.29
C LYS A 106 -0.55 -1.60 15.80
N VAL A 107 0.25 -2.15 16.70
CA VAL A 107 1.21 -3.22 16.35
C VAL A 107 0.49 -4.47 15.88
N ILE A 108 -0.58 -4.87 16.58
CA ILE A 108 -1.42 -6.02 16.19
C ILE A 108 -2.01 -5.80 14.80
N GLU A 109 -2.66 -4.66 14.56
CA GLU A 109 -3.25 -4.32 13.24
C GLU A 109 -2.19 -4.37 12.12
N MET A 110 -1.01 -3.81 12.36
CA MET A 110 0.08 -3.82 11.38
C MET A 110 0.61 -5.24 11.11
N VAL A 111 0.72 -6.07 12.15
CA VAL A 111 1.14 -7.48 12.00
C VAL A 111 0.08 -8.28 11.24
N GLU A 112 -1.21 -8.08 11.55
CA GLU A 112 -2.32 -8.68 10.82
C GLU A 112 -2.33 -8.25 9.35
N GLN A 113 -2.09 -6.97 9.07
CA GLN A 113 -2.00 -6.45 7.70
C GLN A 113 -0.82 -7.05 6.93
N VAL A 114 0.35 -7.15 7.57
CA VAL A 114 1.52 -7.81 6.97
C VAL A 114 1.23 -9.28 6.70
N ASN A 115 0.58 -9.98 7.64
CA ASN A 115 0.18 -11.37 7.46
C ASN A 115 -0.82 -11.53 6.31
N PHE A 116 -1.83 -10.65 6.22
CA PHE A 116 -2.77 -10.63 5.11
C PHE A 116 -2.06 -10.46 3.76
N ASN A 117 -1.14 -9.50 3.65
CA ASN A 117 -0.36 -9.26 2.44
C ASN A 117 0.52 -10.47 2.06
N LYS A 118 1.17 -11.10 3.04
CA LYS A 118 1.95 -12.33 2.84
C LYS A 118 1.05 -13.48 2.38
N ARG A 119 -0.14 -13.63 2.96
CA ARG A 119 -1.12 -14.67 2.58
C ARG A 119 -1.63 -14.45 1.16
N LYS A 120 -2.02 -13.22 0.81
CA LYS A 120 -2.40 -12.82 -0.55
C LYS A 120 -1.29 -13.11 -1.56
N SER A 121 -0.05 -12.78 -1.23
CA SER A 121 1.11 -13.03 -2.09
C SER A 121 1.35 -14.54 -2.28
N ARG A 122 1.23 -15.33 -1.21
CA ARG A 122 1.32 -16.79 -1.27
C ARG A 122 0.22 -17.38 -2.16
N ASP A 123 -1.02 -16.92 -2.02
CA ASP A 123 -2.14 -17.44 -2.80
C ASP A 123 -1.99 -17.09 -4.29
N LEU A 124 -1.51 -15.88 -4.60
CA LEU A 124 -1.12 -15.48 -5.96
C LEU A 124 -0.03 -16.40 -6.54
N LEU A 125 1.02 -16.67 -5.77
CA LEU A 125 2.11 -17.57 -6.18
C LEU A 125 1.60 -19.00 -6.38
N GLN A 126 0.68 -19.47 -5.54
CA GLN A 126 0.08 -20.79 -5.65
C GLN A 126 -0.78 -20.92 -6.91
N TYR A 127 -1.54 -19.86 -7.25
CA TYR A 127 -2.27 -19.79 -8.51
C TYR A 127 -1.34 -19.79 -9.72
N LYS A 128 -0.28 -18.96 -9.71
CA LYS A 128 0.73 -18.94 -10.77
C LYS A 128 1.41 -20.31 -10.93
N LYS A 129 1.75 -20.96 -9.83
CA LYS A 129 2.29 -22.33 -9.84
C LYS A 129 1.31 -23.29 -10.52
N LYS A 130 0.02 -23.26 -10.16
CA LYS A 130 -1.00 -24.11 -10.78
C LYS A 130 -1.07 -23.89 -12.30
N LEU A 131 -1.09 -22.64 -12.74
CA LEU A 131 -1.13 -22.29 -14.17
C LEU A 131 0.12 -22.80 -14.91
N LYS A 132 1.31 -22.62 -14.33
CA LYS A 132 2.56 -23.15 -14.89
C LYS A 132 2.63 -24.67 -14.88
N THR A 133 2.06 -25.33 -13.87
CA THR A 133 1.95 -26.80 -13.86
C THR A 133 1.03 -27.28 -14.97
N GLN A 134 -0.10 -26.60 -15.22
CA GLN A 134 -1.02 -26.92 -16.32
C GLN A 134 -0.32 -26.77 -17.68
N GLU A 135 0.35 -25.64 -17.90
CA GLU A 135 1.13 -25.38 -19.11
C GLU A 135 2.21 -26.45 -19.33
N LEU A 136 2.87 -26.91 -18.26
CA LEU A 136 3.85 -27.98 -18.32
C LEU A 136 3.21 -29.34 -18.66
N ILE A 137 2.01 -29.63 -18.16
CA ILE A 137 1.27 -30.86 -18.51
C ILE A 137 0.91 -30.82 -19.99
N ASP A 138 0.36 -29.71 -20.48
CA ASP A 138 -0.02 -29.56 -21.89
C ASP A 138 1.20 -29.69 -22.81
N LEU A 139 2.33 -29.08 -22.45
CA LEU A 139 3.60 -29.24 -23.17
C LEU A 139 4.11 -30.69 -23.18
N LYS A 140 3.96 -31.41 -22.06
CA LYS A 140 4.35 -32.83 -21.98
C LYS A 140 3.45 -33.73 -22.82
N LEU A 141 2.15 -33.45 -22.87
CA LEU A 141 1.22 -34.17 -23.73
C LEU A 141 1.59 -33.95 -25.21
N LYS A 142 1.81 -32.70 -25.62
CA LYS A 142 2.29 -32.38 -26.97
C LYS A 142 3.62 -33.05 -27.30
N TYR A 143 4.54 -33.08 -26.34
CA TYR A 143 5.82 -33.78 -26.52
C TYR A 143 5.61 -35.29 -26.74
N ALA A 144 4.73 -35.93 -25.95
CA ALA A 144 4.40 -37.35 -26.11
C ALA A 144 3.72 -37.63 -27.46
N GLU A 145 2.77 -36.79 -27.88
CA GLU A 145 2.14 -36.89 -29.21
C GLU A 145 3.16 -36.80 -30.34
N LEU A 146 4.09 -35.84 -30.27
CA LEU A 146 5.17 -35.70 -31.26
C LEU A 146 6.12 -36.91 -31.23
N GLU A 147 6.43 -37.44 -30.04
CA GLU A 147 7.26 -38.63 -29.90
C GLU A 147 6.59 -39.87 -30.51
N ASP A 148 5.28 -40.02 -30.32
CA ASP A 148 4.50 -41.11 -30.92
C ASP A 148 4.41 -40.97 -32.44
N ILE A 149 4.20 -39.75 -32.97
CA ILE A 149 4.26 -39.46 -34.41
C ILE A 149 5.63 -39.88 -34.97
N LEU A 150 6.73 -39.47 -34.31
CA LEU A 150 8.08 -39.82 -34.75
C LEU A 150 8.34 -41.34 -34.73
N ARG A 151 7.77 -42.06 -33.75
CA ARG A 151 7.95 -43.51 -33.60
C ARG A 151 7.09 -44.32 -34.59
N PHE A 152 5.84 -43.92 -34.84
CA PHE A 152 4.84 -44.76 -35.51
C PHE A 152 4.45 -44.28 -36.92
N GLU A 153 4.53 -42.99 -37.25
CA GLU A 153 4.14 -42.47 -38.59
C GLU A 153 5.27 -42.50 -39.62
N GLY A 154 6.37 -43.22 -39.36
CA GLY A 154 7.42 -43.42 -40.36
C GLY A 154 8.37 -42.21 -40.55
N LEU A 155 8.34 -41.22 -39.65
CA LEU A 155 9.38 -40.18 -39.57
C LEU A 155 10.62 -40.62 -38.76
N SER A 156 10.69 -41.89 -38.38
CA SER A 156 11.89 -42.45 -37.76
C SER A 156 13.07 -42.41 -38.72
N TRP A 157 14.28 -42.15 -38.21
CA TRP A 157 15.52 -42.07 -39.00
C TRP A 157 15.78 -43.30 -39.88
N ALA A 158 15.21 -44.45 -39.50
CA ALA A 158 15.30 -45.70 -40.23
C ALA A 158 14.42 -45.76 -41.48
N SER A 159 13.27 -45.06 -41.50
CA SER A 159 12.30 -45.07 -42.60
C SER A 159 12.43 -43.89 -43.56
N MET A 160 13.15 -42.83 -43.18
CA MET A 160 13.43 -41.68 -44.06
C MET A 160 14.38 -42.01 -45.22
N LEU A 161 14.11 -41.40 -46.38
CA LEU A 161 14.97 -41.49 -47.56
C LEU A 161 16.34 -40.82 -47.28
N PRO A 162 17.44 -41.25 -47.94
CA PRO A 162 18.76 -40.65 -47.73
C PRO A 162 18.83 -39.13 -47.99
N CYS A 163 18.07 -38.63 -48.98
CA CYS A 163 17.99 -37.20 -49.28
C CYS A 163 17.31 -36.40 -48.17
N GLU A 164 16.25 -36.95 -47.55
CA GLU A 164 15.53 -36.33 -46.44
C GLU A 164 16.40 -36.25 -45.18
N ARG A 165 17.16 -37.33 -44.88
CA ARG A 165 18.12 -37.32 -43.77
C ARG A 165 19.18 -36.25 -43.96
N GLN A 166 19.71 -36.11 -45.18
CA GLN A 166 20.69 -35.07 -45.47
C GLN A 166 20.08 -33.67 -45.31
N ALA A 167 18.84 -33.45 -45.75
CA ALA A 167 18.12 -32.20 -45.54
C ALA A 167 17.94 -31.92 -44.04
N HIS A 168 17.54 -32.88 -43.22
CA HIS A 168 17.41 -32.73 -41.76
C HIS A 168 18.75 -32.37 -41.08
N ILE A 169 19.86 -33.00 -41.47
CA ILE A 169 21.20 -32.66 -40.93
C ILE A 169 21.56 -31.21 -41.27
N ILE A 170 21.29 -30.78 -42.51
CA ILE A 170 21.56 -29.41 -42.94
C ILE A 170 20.66 -28.44 -42.16
N THR A 171 19.37 -28.72 -42.04
CA THR A 171 18.42 -27.93 -41.25
C THR A 171 18.87 -27.81 -39.80
N GLY A 172 19.29 -28.90 -39.16
CA GLY A 172 19.82 -28.87 -37.79
C GLY A 172 21.07 -27.99 -37.66
N LYS A 173 22.01 -28.08 -38.60
CA LYS A 173 23.20 -27.20 -38.63
C LYS A 173 22.83 -25.73 -38.83
N VAL A 174 21.84 -25.44 -39.66
CA VAL A 174 21.33 -24.08 -39.88
C VAL A 174 20.64 -23.54 -38.62
N GLN A 175 19.79 -24.35 -37.98
CA GLN A 175 19.14 -23.99 -36.72
C GLN A 175 20.16 -23.74 -35.61
N ASP A 176 21.19 -24.59 -35.47
CA ASP A 176 22.29 -24.36 -34.53
C ASP A 176 23.03 -23.05 -34.79
N ALA A 177 23.24 -22.69 -36.07
CA ALA A 177 23.87 -21.42 -36.43
C ALA A 177 22.97 -20.21 -36.08
N ILE A 178 21.65 -20.33 -36.29
CA ILE A 178 20.66 -19.32 -35.91
C ILE A 178 20.65 -19.14 -34.39
N LEU A 179 20.56 -20.22 -33.62
CA LEU A 179 20.57 -20.18 -32.16
C LEU A 179 21.86 -19.55 -31.63
N LYS A 180 23.02 -19.88 -32.21
CA LYS A 180 24.30 -19.24 -31.84
C LYS A 180 24.30 -17.74 -32.13
N LYS A 181 23.73 -17.31 -33.27
CA LYS A 181 23.60 -15.89 -33.61
C LYS A 181 22.69 -15.18 -32.62
N GLU A 182 21.53 -15.74 -32.29
CA GLU A 182 20.58 -15.16 -31.32
C GLU A 182 21.19 -15.06 -29.93
N ALA A 183 21.86 -16.12 -29.45
CA ALA A 183 22.59 -16.11 -28.20
C ALA A 183 23.66 -15.00 -28.19
N ALA A 184 24.42 -14.84 -29.29
CA ALA A 184 25.40 -13.77 -29.42
C ALA A 184 24.78 -12.37 -29.38
N ILE A 185 23.58 -12.19 -29.97
CA ILE A 185 22.83 -10.93 -29.90
C ILE A 185 22.42 -10.62 -28.46
N VAL A 186 21.88 -11.60 -27.73
CA VAL A 186 21.49 -11.44 -26.32
C VAL A 186 22.70 -11.10 -25.46
N ILE A 187 23.81 -11.83 -25.61
CA ILE A 187 25.07 -11.56 -24.89
C ILE A 187 25.57 -10.14 -25.19
N ARG A 188 25.57 -9.73 -26.46
CA ARG A 188 25.96 -8.37 -26.86
C ARG A 188 25.05 -7.32 -26.22
N HIS A 189 23.76 -7.56 -26.16
CA HIS A 189 22.81 -6.67 -25.51
C HIS A 189 23.12 -6.54 -24.01
N SER A 190 23.29 -7.65 -23.31
CA SER A 190 23.67 -7.66 -21.88
C SER A 190 24.99 -6.94 -21.62
N TYR A 191 26.01 -7.12 -22.47
CA TYR A 191 27.26 -6.35 -22.34
C TYR A 191 27.05 -4.85 -22.57
N LYS A 192 26.19 -4.46 -23.52
CA LYS A 192 25.87 -3.06 -23.75
C LYS A 192 25.18 -2.43 -22.54
N GLU A 193 24.28 -3.16 -21.88
CA GLU A 193 23.64 -2.73 -20.64
C GLU A 193 24.64 -2.62 -19.48
N MET A 194 25.50 -3.63 -19.29
CA MET A 194 26.56 -3.60 -18.28
C MET A 194 27.49 -2.39 -18.46
N ILE A 195 27.94 -2.13 -19.69
CA ILE A 195 28.76 -0.95 -19.99
C ILE A 195 28.00 0.35 -19.69
N ALA A 196 26.70 0.42 -20.00
CA ALA A 196 25.90 1.60 -19.71
C ALA A 196 25.76 1.86 -18.19
N ILE A 197 25.60 0.79 -17.39
CA ILE A 197 25.60 0.88 -15.92
C ILE A 197 26.97 1.36 -15.44
N MET A 198 28.06 0.72 -15.87
CA MET A 198 29.42 1.12 -15.48
C MET A 198 29.74 2.59 -15.82
N LYS A 199 29.25 3.10 -16.96
CA LYS A 199 29.39 4.52 -17.32
C LYS A 199 28.62 5.44 -16.38
N LYS A 200 27.42 5.05 -15.95
CA LYS A 200 26.64 5.82 -14.97
C LYS A 200 27.34 5.82 -13.61
N ASP A 201 27.85 4.67 -13.19
CA ASP A 201 28.57 4.52 -11.93
C ASP A 201 29.86 5.36 -11.94
N ALA A 202 30.60 5.38 -13.04
CA ALA A 202 31.78 6.25 -13.19
C ALA A 202 31.44 7.74 -12.98
N LEU A 203 30.38 8.24 -13.62
CA LEU A 203 29.93 9.62 -13.43
C LEU A 203 29.52 9.91 -11.98
N TYR A 204 28.88 8.94 -11.32
CA TYR A 204 28.50 9.05 -9.91
C TYR A 204 29.72 9.12 -8.99
N PHE A 205 30.71 8.24 -9.20
CA PHE A 205 31.94 8.25 -8.41
C PHE A 205 32.77 9.51 -8.64
N ASP A 206 32.84 10.03 -9.86
CA ASP A 206 33.52 11.29 -10.15
C ASP A 206 32.88 12.45 -9.37
N ALA A 207 31.54 12.53 -9.33
CA ALA A 207 30.83 13.54 -8.57
C ALA A 207 31.12 13.43 -7.05
N ILE A 208 31.19 12.21 -6.50
CA ILE A 208 31.57 11.99 -5.10
C ILE A 208 33.01 12.44 -4.85
N LEU A 209 33.95 12.05 -5.71
CA LEU A 209 35.36 12.40 -5.55
C LEU A 209 35.56 13.92 -5.60
N GLU A 210 34.85 14.61 -6.49
CA GLU A 210 34.88 16.07 -6.54
C GLU A 210 34.26 16.72 -5.30
N ALA A 211 33.16 16.19 -4.79
CA ALA A 211 32.55 16.66 -3.54
C ALA A 211 33.52 16.48 -2.35
N ILE A 212 34.16 15.32 -2.21
CA ILE A 212 35.16 15.06 -1.17
C ILE A 212 36.35 16.01 -1.30
N ARG A 213 36.83 16.27 -2.52
CA ARG A 213 37.92 17.22 -2.76
C ARG A 213 37.54 18.63 -2.31
N ASN A 214 36.34 19.09 -2.67
CA ASN A 214 35.85 20.42 -2.31
C ASN A 214 35.61 20.56 -0.80
N ASP A 215 35.11 19.51 -0.16
CA ASP A 215 34.96 19.45 1.30
C ASP A 215 36.33 19.50 1.99
N GLY A 216 37.32 18.73 1.53
CA GLY A 216 38.69 18.78 2.05
C GLY A 216 39.32 20.18 1.96
N LEU A 217 39.11 20.89 0.84
CA LEU A 217 39.55 22.28 0.70
C LEU A 217 38.82 23.22 1.68
N SER A 218 37.52 23.01 1.89
CA SER A 218 36.70 23.83 2.80
C SER A 218 37.08 23.59 4.27
N GLN A 219 37.28 22.34 4.66
CA GLN A 219 37.79 21.97 5.97
C GLN A 219 39.19 22.55 6.21
N GLY A 220 40.08 22.50 5.21
CA GLY A 220 41.40 23.12 5.28
C GLY A 220 41.33 24.63 5.55
N LYS A 221 40.45 25.36 4.85
CA LYS A 221 40.18 26.79 5.12
C LYS A 221 39.66 27.03 6.54
N CYS A 222 38.74 26.18 6.99
CA CYS A 222 38.19 26.27 8.34
C CYS A 222 39.28 26.08 9.41
N MET A 223 40.17 25.09 9.25
CA MET A 223 41.30 24.86 10.14
C MET A 223 42.24 26.07 10.20
N ILE A 224 42.61 26.63 9.04
CA ILE A 224 43.48 27.83 8.98
C ILE A 224 42.83 29.00 9.74
N ASN A 225 41.54 29.24 9.51
CA ASN A 225 40.81 30.32 10.20
C ASN A 225 40.71 30.07 11.70
N ALA A 226 40.45 28.84 12.13
CA ALA A 226 40.41 28.46 13.54
C ALA A 226 41.79 28.65 14.20
N THR A 227 42.87 28.29 13.52
CA THR A 227 44.24 28.54 14.00
C THR A 227 44.52 30.04 14.13
N LYS A 228 44.15 30.84 13.12
CA LYS A 228 44.33 32.31 13.16
C LYS A 228 43.54 32.95 14.31
N LEU A 229 42.30 32.52 14.52
CA LEU A 229 41.47 32.99 15.63
C LEU A 229 42.05 32.54 16.98
N GLY A 230 42.55 31.31 17.07
CA GLY A 230 43.25 30.80 18.24
C GLY A 230 44.49 31.63 18.57
N GLN A 231 45.31 31.97 17.57
CA GLN A 231 46.48 32.84 17.72
C GLN A 231 46.07 34.22 18.26
N LEU A 232 45.10 34.88 17.64
CA LEU A 232 44.57 36.17 18.09
C LEU A 232 44.06 36.10 19.53
N ALA A 233 43.27 35.07 19.88
CA ALA A 233 42.77 34.90 21.24
C ALA A 233 43.90 34.70 22.26
N THR A 234 44.99 34.05 21.85
CA THR A 234 46.17 33.84 22.70
C THR A 234 46.94 35.15 22.91
N GLU A 235 47.09 35.95 21.86
CA GLU A 235 47.66 37.31 21.93
C GLU A 235 46.85 38.21 22.86
N TYR A 236 45.52 38.27 22.67
CA TYR A 236 44.62 39.02 23.55
C TYR A 236 44.70 38.58 25.01
N LEU A 237 44.86 37.28 25.27
CA LEU A 237 45.00 36.74 26.62
C LEU A 237 46.32 37.18 27.25
N ASP A 238 47.40 37.21 26.48
CA ASP A 238 48.71 37.69 26.96
C ASP A 238 48.67 39.19 27.28
N ASP A 239 48.08 40.01 26.40
CA ASP A 239 47.88 41.45 26.63
C ASP A 239 47.09 41.69 27.92
N ARG A 240 45.99 40.96 28.14
CA ARG A 240 45.18 41.08 29.37
C ARG A 240 45.96 40.66 30.61
N ARG A 241 46.83 39.65 30.52
CA ARG A 241 47.71 39.26 31.62
C ARG A 241 48.72 40.35 31.95
N GLN A 242 49.32 40.98 30.93
CA GLN A 242 50.25 42.08 31.12
C GLN A 242 49.57 43.31 31.74
N GLU A 243 48.38 43.69 31.25
CA GLU A 243 47.58 44.77 31.84
C GLU A 243 47.23 44.49 33.31
N PHE A 244 46.82 43.25 33.63
CA PHE A 244 46.51 42.86 35.00
C PHE A 244 47.74 42.95 35.92
N GLN A 245 48.90 42.47 35.46
CA GLN A 245 50.15 42.59 36.23
C GLN A 245 50.55 44.06 36.44
N HIS A 246 50.34 44.92 35.44
CA HIS A 246 50.59 46.35 35.57
C HIS A 246 49.66 47.01 36.59
N LEU A 247 48.36 46.73 36.50
CA LEU A 247 47.35 47.23 37.44
C LEU A 247 47.61 46.73 38.86
N GLU A 248 48.02 45.48 39.03
CA GLU A 248 48.40 44.91 40.32
C GLU A 248 49.57 45.68 40.95
N LYS A 249 50.59 46.05 40.16
CA LYS A 249 51.70 46.87 40.64
C LYS A 249 51.25 48.26 41.08
N ILE A 250 50.39 48.92 40.30
CA ILE A 250 49.82 50.23 40.65
C ILE A 250 49.03 50.14 41.96
N ILE A 251 48.13 49.15 42.07
CA ILE A 251 47.29 48.96 43.26
C ILE A 251 48.15 48.68 44.49
N LYS A 252 49.20 47.86 44.39
CA LYS A 252 50.13 47.61 45.50
C LYS A 252 50.83 48.88 45.96
N HIS A 253 51.26 49.73 45.02
CA HIS A 253 51.87 51.02 45.33
C HIS A 253 50.86 51.97 46.00
N ASP A 254 49.64 52.09 45.47
CA ASP A 254 48.57 52.91 46.07
C ASP A 254 48.20 52.45 47.48
N LEU A 255 48.07 51.13 47.69
CA LEU A 255 47.84 50.55 49.02
C LEU A 255 48.96 50.86 50.00
N ALA A 256 50.22 50.81 49.56
CA ALA A 256 51.36 51.17 50.40
C ALA A 256 51.35 52.66 50.75
N SER A 257 51.05 53.53 49.78
CA SER A 257 50.89 54.98 50.02
C SER A 257 49.76 55.27 51.00
N ARG A 258 48.57 54.71 50.77
CA ARG A 258 47.42 54.87 51.67
C ARG A 258 47.70 54.35 53.07
N LYS A 259 48.45 53.25 53.20
CA LYS A 259 48.87 52.74 54.51
C LYS A 259 49.75 53.78 55.22
N HIS A 260 50.71 54.37 54.51
CA HIS A 260 51.56 55.41 55.06
C HIS A 260 50.77 56.68 55.45
N ASP A 261 49.84 57.11 54.60
CA ASP A 261 48.95 58.24 54.88
C ASP A 261 48.06 57.97 56.10
N LEU A 262 47.51 56.76 56.22
CA LEU A 262 46.74 56.32 57.40
C LEU A 262 47.59 56.31 58.66
N GLU A 263 48.83 55.85 58.60
CA GLU A 263 49.77 55.90 59.73
C GLU A 263 50.06 57.35 60.15
N SER A 264 50.29 58.25 59.18
CA SER A 264 50.49 59.69 59.41
C SER A 264 49.27 60.36 60.04
N VAL A 265 48.07 60.09 59.50
CA VAL A 265 46.80 60.59 60.07
C VAL A 265 46.55 59.98 61.45
N SER A 266 46.83 58.69 61.65
CA SER A 266 46.69 58.04 62.96
C SER A 266 47.61 58.68 64.01
N GLN A 267 48.86 58.97 63.66
CA GLN A 267 49.78 59.70 64.52
C GLN A 267 49.28 61.12 64.82
N ARG A 268 48.77 61.84 63.80
CA ARG A 268 48.16 63.17 64.01
C ARG A 268 46.92 63.13 64.88
N VAL A 269 46.08 62.12 64.73
CA VAL A 269 44.88 61.92 65.57
C VAL A 269 45.26 61.51 66.98
N GLN A 270 46.33 60.73 67.17
CA GLN A 270 46.85 60.44 68.51
C GLN A 270 47.45 61.68 69.17
N SER A 271 48.22 62.50 68.44
CA SER A 271 48.75 63.77 68.96
C SER A 271 47.64 64.79 69.24
N PHE A 272 46.63 64.87 68.36
CA PHE A 272 45.46 65.72 68.55
C PHE A 272 44.58 65.19 69.70
N GLY A 273 44.37 63.88 69.81
CA GLY A 273 43.64 63.23 70.90
C GLY A 273 44.33 63.38 72.26
N ALA A 274 45.66 63.45 72.30
CA ALA A 274 46.42 63.81 73.50
C ALA A 274 46.19 65.28 73.89
N ASN A 275 46.15 66.20 72.91
CA ASN A 275 45.87 67.63 73.13
C ASN A 275 44.38 67.93 73.43
N VAL A 276 43.47 67.06 72.97
CA VAL A 276 42.01 67.20 73.14
C VAL A 276 41.52 66.69 74.49
N LYS A 277 42.33 65.91 75.22
CA LYS A 277 42.04 65.58 76.63
C LYS A 277 41.93 66.82 77.52
N ASP A 278 42.52 67.95 77.11
CA ASP A 278 42.46 69.21 77.84
C ASP A 278 41.41 70.21 77.30
N LEU A 279 40.62 69.88 76.26
CA LEU A 279 39.81 70.86 75.53
C LEU A 279 38.37 70.45 75.16
N LEU A 280 37.81 69.37 75.71
CA LEU A 280 36.41 69.01 75.43
C LEU A 280 35.44 69.32 76.57
N ARG A 281 34.85 70.52 76.51
CA ARG A 281 33.45 70.73 76.88
C ARG A 281 32.58 70.13 75.77
N ARG A 282 31.82 69.10 76.12
CA ARG A 282 30.75 68.53 75.29
C ARG A 282 29.63 69.55 75.18
N ASP A 283 29.35 70.05 73.98
CA ASP A 283 28.04 70.63 73.66
C ASP A 283 27.65 70.18 72.23
N SER A 284 26.70 69.23 72.23
CA SER A 284 25.51 69.07 71.38
C SER A 284 25.44 69.57 69.93
N ASP A 285 25.01 68.64 69.07
CA ASP A 285 23.96 68.75 68.05
C ASP A 285 24.01 69.92 67.05
N ILE A 286 24.56 69.64 65.86
CA ILE A 286 24.28 70.42 64.65
C ILE A 286 23.28 69.63 63.81
N ASN A 287 22.01 70.04 63.89
CA ASN A 287 20.98 69.65 62.93
C ASN A 287 21.30 70.29 61.58
N LEU A 288 21.69 69.46 60.60
CA LEU A 288 21.73 69.84 59.19
C LEU A 288 20.30 70.03 58.69
N GLY A 289 19.92 71.28 58.43
CA GLY A 289 18.65 71.65 57.83
C GLY A 289 18.49 71.07 56.43
N LYS A 290 17.31 70.49 56.15
CA LYS A 290 16.89 70.07 54.80
C LYS A 290 16.80 71.30 53.88
N VAL A 291 17.68 71.37 52.90
CA VAL A 291 17.59 72.29 51.77
C VAL A 291 16.51 71.77 50.81
N GLN A 292 15.41 72.53 50.64
CA GLN A 292 14.46 72.29 49.56
C GLN A 292 15.03 72.89 48.27
N LEU A 293 15.38 72.04 47.31
CA LEU A 293 15.82 72.46 45.98
C LEU A 293 14.59 72.67 45.09
N HIS A 294 14.57 73.78 44.35
CA HIS A 294 13.54 74.04 43.33
C HIS A 294 13.71 73.08 42.14
N PRO A 295 12.61 72.61 41.51
CA PRO A 295 12.68 71.71 40.36
C PRO A 295 13.33 72.41 39.17
N SER A 296 14.27 71.74 38.50
CA SER A 296 14.91 72.19 37.26
C SER A 296 13.95 72.09 36.07
N GLU A 297 14.07 72.96 35.07
CA GLU A 297 13.30 72.87 33.80
C GLU A 297 13.42 71.50 33.12
N SER A 298 14.59 70.84 33.23
CA SER A 298 14.76 69.48 32.68
C SER A 298 13.88 68.43 33.37
N PHE A 299 13.51 68.67 34.63
CA PHE A 299 12.62 67.79 35.38
C PHE A 299 11.16 67.97 34.97
N LEU A 300 10.76 69.19 34.60
CA LEU A 300 9.43 69.48 34.08
C LEU A 300 9.24 68.88 32.68
N GLU A 301 10.26 68.97 31.82
CA GLU A 301 10.26 68.37 30.48
C GLU A 301 10.20 66.84 30.55
N LEU A 302 10.97 66.22 31.45
CA LEU A 302 10.90 64.79 31.73
C LEU A 302 9.51 64.37 32.23
N GLN A 303 8.88 65.20 33.06
CA GLN A 303 7.53 64.92 33.58
C GLN A 303 6.45 65.01 32.49
N SER A 304 6.61 65.90 31.51
CA SER A 304 5.76 65.97 30.32
C SER A 304 5.93 64.71 29.46
N ASN A 305 7.17 64.34 29.15
CA ASN A 305 7.47 63.15 28.35
C ASN A 305 6.95 61.86 29.01
N ILE A 306 7.04 61.74 30.34
CA ILE A 306 6.47 60.60 31.06
C ILE A 306 4.94 60.54 30.91
N ARG A 307 4.24 61.68 30.97
CA ARG A 307 2.78 61.70 30.75
C ARG A 307 2.39 61.32 29.33
N ASP A 308 3.16 61.75 28.33
CA ASP A 308 2.91 61.40 26.93
C ASP A 308 3.13 59.90 26.67
N VAL A 309 4.14 59.31 27.31
CA VAL A 309 4.38 57.86 27.30
C VAL A 309 3.28 57.09 28.03
N GLU A 310 2.82 57.58 29.19
CA GLU A 310 1.73 56.94 29.93
C GLU A 310 0.41 56.97 29.16
N THR A 311 0.08 58.09 28.50
CA THR A 311 -1.13 58.21 27.69
C THR A 311 -1.09 57.30 26.46
N THR A 312 0.04 57.23 25.75
CA THR A 312 0.21 56.31 24.62
C THR A 312 0.15 54.83 25.04
N LEU A 313 0.78 54.46 26.16
CA LEU A 313 0.69 53.10 26.71
C LEU A 313 -0.73 52.72 27.13
N THR A 314 -1.48 53.68 27.70
CA THR A 314 -2.88 53.46 28.09
C THR A 314 -3.79 53.32 26.87
N TYR A 315 -3.53 54.10 25.81
CA TYR A 315 -4.21 53.95 24.53
C TYR A 315 -3.93 52.56 23.92
N LEU A 316 -2.67 52.12 23.88
CA LEU A 316 -2.30 50.81 23.34
C LEU A 316 -2.96 49.66 24.13
N LYS A 317 -2.99 49.76 25.46
CA LYS A 317 -3.67 48.80 26.34
C LYS A 317 -5.13 48.61 25.94
N ASN A 318 -5.83 49.72 25.70
CA ASN A 318 -7.24 49.71 25.32
C ASN A 318 -7.45 49.17 23.90
N ALA A 319 -6.57 49.53 22.96
CA ALA A 319 -6.65 49.06 21.57
C ALA A 319 -6.42 47.54 21.43
N ILE A 320 -5.55 46.97 22.25
CA ILE A 320 -5.16 45.54 22.20
C ILE A 320 -5.95 44.70 23.23
N PHE A 321 -6.87 45.33 23.99
CA PHE A 321 -7.70 44.68 25.02
C PHE A 321 -6.90 43.90 26.08
N VAL A 322 -5.82 44.50 26.58
CA VAL A 322 -4.92 43.86 27.56
C VAL A 322 -5.20 44.38 28.98
N PRO A 323 -5.21 43.53 30.02
CA PRO A 323 -5.51 43.97 31.40
C PRO A 323 -4.44 44.89 32.02
N ASN A 324 -3.16 44.66 31.70
CA ASN A 324 -1.99 45.34 32.26
C ASN A 324 -0.99 45.77 31.17
N LEU A 325 -0.25 46.86 31.42
CA LEU A 325 0.72 47.41 30.46
C LEU A 325 1.84 46.42 30.12
N GLU A 326 2.26 45.60 31.07
CA GLU A 326 3.29 44.57 30.90
C GLU A 326 2.91 43.48 29.90
N ALA A 327 1.61 43.23 29.71
CA ALA A 327 1.14 42.19 28.80
C ALA A 327 0.95 42.68 27.35
N ILE A 328 1.17 43.98 27.08
CA ILE A 328 1.09 44.56 25.73
C ILE A 328 2.11 43.88 24.80
N TYR A 329 3.38 43.82 25.22
CA TYR A 329 4.46 43.29 24.39
C TYR A 329 4.33 41.77 24.14
N PRO A 330 4.10 40.93 25.16
CA PRO A 330 3.83 39.50 24.94
C PRO A 330 2.63 39.24 24.03
N CYS A 331 1.56 40.02 24.14
CA CYS A 331 0.38 39.88 23.30
C CYS A 331 0.68 40.22 21.83
N LEU A 332 1.40 41.31 21.58
CA LEU A 332 1.84 41.68 20.23
C LEU A 332 2.78 40.63 19.61
N GLN A 333 3.69 40.08 20.41
CA GLN A 333 4.61 39.03 19.95
C GLN A 333 3.86 37.75 19.56
N GLU A 334 2.86 37.35 20.36
CA GLU A 334 2.00 36.21 20.06
C GLU A 334 1.13 36.45 18.83
N GLN A 335 0.57 37.67 18.66
CA GLN A 335 -0.17 38.04 17.45
C GLN A 335 0.71 37.98 16.19
N LEU A 336 1.98 38.39 16.30
CA LEU A 336 2.94 38.31 15.20
C LEU A 336 3.26 36.85 14.86
N ALA A 337 3.51 36.01 15.86
CA ALA A 337 3.74 34.57 15.68
C ALA A 337 2.51 33.86 15.07
N GLN A 338 1.30 34.21 15.50
CA GLN A 338 0.06 33.68 14.94
C GLN A 338 -0.14 34.12 13.48
N LYS A 339 0.16 35.39 13.17
CA LYS A 339 0.13 35.91 11.79
C LYS A 339 1.10 35.12 10.91
N GLU A 340 2.35 34.94 11.31
CA GLU A 340 3.34 34.15 10.56
C GLU A 340 2.86 32.71 10.32
N ARG A 341 2.29 32.07 11.35
CA ARG A 341 1.74 30.72 11.25
C ARG A 341 0.57 30.63 10.28
N LEU A 342 -0.34 31.60 10.31
CA LEU A 342 -1.48 31.70 9.39
C LEU A 342 -1.01 31.96 7.96
N THR A 343 -0.04 32.85 7.75
CA THR A 343 0.56 33.11 6.44
C THR A 343 1.19 31.84 5.87
N ALA A 344 2.00 31.11 6.66
CA ALA A 344 2.58 29.85 6.23
C ALA A 344 1.52 28.77 5.91
N MET A 345 0.40 28.76 6.63
CA MET A 345 -0.71 27.85 6.35
C MET A 345 -1.42 28.22 5.05
N VAL A 346 -1.62 29.52 4.77
CA VAL A 346 -2.17 30.01 3.51
C VAL A 346 -1.27 29.63 2.34
N ASP A 347 0.04 29.89 2.44
CA ASP A 347 1.02 29.54 1.39
C ASP A 347 1.01 28.04 1.09
N LYS A 348 0.93 27.20 2.13
CA LYS A 348 0.82 25.74 1.98
C LYS A 348 -0.49 25.33 1.30
N CYS A 349 -1.60 25.95 1.67
CA CYS A 349 -2.89 25.69 1.03
C CYS A 349 -2.90 26.12 -0.43
N GLU A 350 -2.28 27.26 -0.78
CA GLU A 350 -2.12 27.70 -2.17
C GLU A 350 -1.22 26.77 -2.97
N ALA A 351 -0.09 26.32 -2.40
CA ALA A 351 0.79 25.35 -3.03
C ALA A 351 0.05 24.03 -3.32
N ASN A 352 -0.71 23.51 -2.33
CA ASN A 352 -1.53 22.32 -2.49
C ASN A 352 -2.61 22.52 -3.57
N ARG A 353 -3.29 23.68 -3.59
CA ARG A 353 -4.29 24.01 -4.60
C ARG A 353 -3.68 24.02 -6.01
N ASN A 354 -2.50 24.62 -6.15
CA ASN A 354 -1.77 24.70 -7.41
C ASN A 354 -1.28 23.31 -7.88
N GLU A 355 -0.83 22.46 -6.95
CA GLU A 355 -0.47 21.07 -7.26
C GLU A 355 -1.71 20.28 -7.71
N LEU A 356 -2.84 20.45 -7.02
CA LEU A 356 -4.10 19.80 -7.39
C LEU A 356 -4.54 20.25 -8.79
N LEU A 357 -4.47 21.55 -9.08
CA LEU A 357 -4.76 22.12 -10.40
C LEU A 357 -3.87 21.52 -11.49
N LYS A 358 -2.56 21.40 -11.25
CA LYS A 358 -1.62 20.75 -12.18
C LYS A 358 -1.99 19.29 -12.42
N LYS A 359 -2.34 18.54 -11.36
CA LYS A 359 -2.78 17.14 -11.45
C LYS A 359 -4.07 17.02 -12.25
N THR A 360 -5.05 17.89 -12.02
CA THR A 360 -6.31 17.90 -12.77
C THR A 360 -6.10 18.26 -14.23
N SER A 361 -5.25 19.24 -14.53
CA SER A 361 -4.91 19.61 -15.91
C SER A 361 -4.18 18.47 -16.63
N HIS A 362 -3.23 17.80 -15.96
CA HIS A 362 -2.54 16.63 -16.52
C HIS A 362 -3.49 15.46 -16.73
N ALA A 363 -4.40 15.19 -15.80
CA ALA A 363 -5.42 14.16 -15.96
C ALA A 363 -6.37 14.47 -17.13
N ALA A 364 -6.74 15.75 -17.33
CA ALA A 364 -7.54 16.17 -18.48
C ALA A 364 -6.78 15.99 -19.80
N ILE A 365 -5.48 16.29 -19.83
CA ILE A 365 -4.63 16.03 -21.00
C ILE A 365 -4.54 14.53 -21.27
N ILE A 366 -4.27 13.69 -20.26
CA ILE A 366 -4.25 12.23 -20.43
C ILE A 366 -5.61 11.71 -20.89
N GLN A 367 -6.71 12.21 -20.33
CA GLN A 367 -8.05 11.81 -20.76
C GLN A 367 -8.26 12.14 -22.24
N SER A 368 -7.91 13.36 -22.65
CA SER A 368 -7.98 13.77 -24.05
C SER A 368 -7.06 12.92 -24.93
N GLU A 369 -5.82 12.68 -24.49
CA GLU A 369 -4.90 11.78 -25.18
C GLU A 369 -5.47 10.37 -25.28
N MET A 370 -6.09 9.80 -24.25
CA MET A 370 -6.71 8.48 -24.30
C MET A 370 -7.97 8.45 -25.18
N GLU A 371 -8.73 9.54 -25.23
CA GLU A 371 -9.89 9.69 -26.12
C GLU A 371 -9.48 9.80 -27.60
N PHE A 372 -8.33 10.45 -27.88
CA PHE A 372 -7.84 10.70 -29.24
C PHE A 372 -6.73 9.74 -29.72
N THR A 373 -6.02 9.07 -28.81
CA THR A 373 -5.22 7.86 -29.09
C THR A 373 -6.15 6.67 -29.14
N MET A 374 -6.97 6.65 -30.19
CA MET A 374 -7.54 5.40 -30.68
C MET A 374 -6.39 4.50 -31.09
N ILE A 375 -5.92 3.64 -30.18
CA ILE A 375 -5.10 2.49 -30.55
C ILE A 375 -5.95 1.69 -31.55
N GLU A 376 -5.38 1.33 -32.71
CA GLU A 376 -6.03 0.49 -33.74
C GLU A 376 -6.69 -0.76 -33.13
N THR A 377 -6.15 -1.25 -32.02
CA THR A 377 -6.67 -2.38 -31.24
C THR A 377 -8.06 -2.14 -30.64
N THR A 378 -8.46 -0.90 -30.32
CA THR A 378 -9.81 -0.61 -29.77
C THR A 378 -10.87 -0.60 -30.89
N SER A 379 -10.51 -0.17 -32.09
CA SER A 379 -11.37 -0.28 -33.27
C SER A 379 -11.50 -1.74 -33.69
N GLN A 380 -10.38 -2.48 -33.75
CA GLN A 380 -10.37 -3.93 -33.98
C GLN A 380 -11.16 -4.69 -32.92
N TYR A 381 -11.09 -4.29 -31.64
CA TYR A 381 -11.87 -4.88 -30.55
C TYR A 381 -13.37 -4.62 -30.71
N LYS A 382 -13.77 -3.41 -31.10
CA LYS A 382 -15.18 -3.11 -31.38
C LYS A 382 -15.70 -3.91 -32.57
N GLN A 383 -14.86 -4.15 -33.58
CA GLN A 383 -15.20 -4.92 -34.75
C GLN A 383 -15.32 -6.43 -34.44
N THR A 384 -14.32 -7.01 -33.77
CA THR A 384 -14.36 -8.41 -33.29
C THR A 384 -15.50 -8.66 -32.31
N LYS A 385 -15.82 -7.69 -31.44
CA LYS A 385 -17.01 -7.78 -30.58
C LYS A 385 -18.30 -7.85 -31.39
N LYS A 386 -18.41 -7.09 -32.48
CA LYS A 386 -19.59 -7.10 -33.34
C LYS A 386 -19.69 -8.42 -34.11
N GLU A 387 -18.56 -8.93 -34.61
CA GLU A 387 -18.47 -10.23 -35.30
C GLU A 387 -18.86 -11.38 -34.37
N HIS A 388 -18.33 -11.43 -33.15
CA HIS A 388 -18.70 -12.47 -32.18
C HIS A 388 -20.16 -12.38 -31.71
N LEU A 389 -20.73 -11.18 -31.61
CA LEU A 389 -22.15 -11.03 -31.30
C LEU A 389 -23.03 -11.60 -32.41
N GLN A 390 -22.63 -11.39 -33.67
CA GLN A 390 -23.33 -11.93 -34.83
C GLN A 390 -23.21 -13.46 -34.90
N GLU A 391 -22.02 -14.00 -34.61
CA GLU A 391 -21.78 -15.45 -34.56
C GLU A 391 -22.58 -16.15 -33.45
N ILE A 392 -22.74 -15.50 -32.28
CA ILE A 392 -23.62 -15.99 -31.22
C ILE A 392 -25.08 -16.00 -31.69
N GLU A 393 -25.53 -14.96 -32.38
CA GLU A 393 -26.90 -14.88 -32.89
C GLU A 393 -27.17 -16.00 -33.92
N ASP A 394 -26.25 -16.22 -34.85
CA ASP A 394 -26.32 -17.31 -35.83
C ASP A 394 -26.35 -18.70 -35.17
N GLN A 395 -25.52 -18.93 -34.13
CA GLN A 395 -25.53 -20.18 -33.37
C GLN A 395 -26.84 -20.37 -32.60
N THR A 396 -27.41 -19.30 -32.02
CA THR A 396 -28.71 -19.39 -31.34
C THR A 396 -29.84 -19.71 -32.30
N GLU A 397 -29.82 -19.17 -33.52
CA GLU A 397 -30.77 -19.50 -34.58
C GLU A 397 -30.64 -20.97 -35.00
N HIS A 398 -29.41 -21.47 -35.15
CA HIS A 398 -29.13 -22.88 -35.46
C HIS A 398 -29.63 -23.84 -34.36
N ILE A 399 -29.39 -23.52 -33.09
CA ILE A 399 -29.93 -24.28 -31.96
C ILE A 399 -31.46 -24.31 -31.99
N ARG A 400 -32.09 -23.18 -32.32
CA ARG A 400 -33.55 -23.07 -32.43
C ARG A 400 -34.11 -23.96 -33.55
N GLN A 401 -33.43 -24.02 -34.70
CA GLN A 401 -33.81 -24.89 -35.80
C GLN A 401 -33.65 -26.37 -35.46
N LEU A 402 -32.55 -26.75 -34.80
CA LEU A 402 -32.34 -28.11 -34.30
C LEU A 402 -33.43 -28.54 -33.32
N ASN A 403 -33.77 -27.68 -32.35
CA ASN A 403 -34.82 -27.96 -31.38
C ASN A 403 -36.18 -28.17 -32.05
N LYS A 404 -36.54 -27.38 -33.07
CA LYS A 404 -37.76 -27.61 -33.87
C LYS A 404 -37.74 -28.96 -34.59
N SER A 405 -36.59 -29.36 -35.13
CA SER A 405 -36.43 -30.68 -35.79
C SER A 405 -36.56 -31.83 -34.78
N ILE A 406 -35.97 -31.68 -33.60
CA ILE A 406 -36.09 -32.63 -32.48
C ILE A 406 -37.54 -32.75 -32.03
N GLU A 407 -38.25 -31.64 -31.82
CA GLU A 407 -39.68 -31.65 -31.46
C GLU A 407 -40.55 -32.32 -32.53
N SER A 408 -40.29 -32.07 -33.81
CA SER A 408 -40.97 -32.72 -34.92
C SER A 408 -40.75 -34.24 -34.91
N ARG A 409 -39.50 -34.67 -34.69
CA ARG A 409 -39.15 -36.10 -34.54
C ARG A 409 -39.80 -36.72 -33.31
N HIS A 410 -39.80 -36.05 -32.17
CA HIS A 410 -40.47 -36.52 -30.96
C HIS A 410 -41.98 -36.66 -31.15
N ASN A 411 -42.62 -35.69 -31.82
CA ASN A 411 -44.04 -35.78 -32.18
C ASN A 411 -44.34 -36.96 -33.11
N LEU A 412 -43.48 -37.21 -34.10
CA LEU A 412 -43.62 -38.37 -34.99
C LEU A 412 -43.47 -39.69 -34.22
N MET A 413 -42.46 -39.79 -33.35
CA MET A 413 -42.23 -40.97 -32.51
C MET A 413 -43.39 -41.19 -31.53
N ALA A 414 -43.96 -40.13 -30.96
CA ALA A 414 -45.15 -40.22 -30.11
C ALA A 414 -46.35 -40.75 -30.89
N LYS A 415 -46.60 -40.26 -32.12
CA LYS A 415 -47.66 -40.79 -33.00
C LYS A 415 -47.46 -42.27 -33.31
N ILE A 416 -46.24 -42.68 -33.68
CA ILE A 416 -45.90 -44.09 -33.93
C ILE A 416 -46.15 -44.94 -32.69
N ARG A 417 -45.74 -44.47 -31.51
CA ARG A 417 -45.95 -45.19 -30.24
C ARG A 417 -47.44 -45.33 -29.90
N ILE A 418 -48.24 -44.28 -30.10
CA ILE A 418 -49.69 -44.32 -29.91
C ILE A 418 -50.32 -45.34 -30.88
N SER A 419 -49.95 -45.30 -32.16
CA SER A 419 -50.43 -46.27 -33.16
C SER A 419 -50.05 -47.72 -32.83
N LEU A 420 -48.82 -47.96 -32.36
CA LEU A 420 -48.39 -49.30 -31.91
C LEU A 420 -49.15 -49.77 -30.67
N LYS A 421 -49.39 -48.90 -29.69
CA LYS A 421 -50.24 -49.23 -28.53
C LYS A 421 -51.70 -49.51 -28.94
N HIS A 422 -52.26 -48.76 -29.89
CA HIS A 422 -53.58 -49.04 -30.44
C HIS A 422 -53.63 -50.41 -31.13
N LEU A 423 -52.62 -50.74 -31.95
CA LEU A 423 -52.51 -52.07 -32.57
C LEU A 423 -52.38 -53.17 -31.51
N GLN A 424 -51.66 -52.92 -30.42
CA GLN A 424 -51.52 -53.86 -29.31
C GLN A 424 -52.86 -54.09 -28.60
N LEU A 425 -53.65 -53.03 -28.36
CA LEU A 425 -54.99 -53.13 -27.79
C LEU A 425 -55.95 -53.89 -28.72
N LEU A 426 -55.90 -53.63 -30.02
CA LEU A 426 -56.65 -54.41 -31.02
C LEU A 426 -56.20 -55.88 -31.01
N SER A 427 -54.91 -56.15 -30.80
CA SER A 427 -54.39 -57.53 -30.73
C SER A 427 -54.86 -58.30 -29.49
N THR A 428 -55.20 -57.63 -28.38
CA THR A 428 -55.77 -58.29 -27.20
C THR A 428 -57.20 -58.81 -27.44
N LEU A 429 -57.93 -58.23 -28.41
CA LEU A 429 -59.22 -58.75 -28.85
C LEU A 429 -59.08 -60.06 -29.66
N LEU A 430 -57.88 -60.41 -30.12
CA LEU A 430 -57.59 -61.61 -30.90
C LEU A 430 -57.31 -62.86 -30.04
N SER A 431 -57.64 -62.83 -28.75
CA SER A 431 -57.50 -64.01 -27.88
C SER A 431 -58.62 -65.03 -28.16
N TYR A 432 -58.53 -65.73 -29.29
CA TYR A 432 -59.32 -66.92 -29.59
C TYR A 432 -58.46 -68.16 -29.34
N ASN A 433 -58.58 -68.75 -28.15
CA ASN A 433 -58.13 -70.12 -27.90
C ASN A 433 -59.36 -70.97 -27.60
N GLY A 434 -59.61 -71.97 -28.43
CA GLY A 434 -60.71 -72.91 -28.28
C GLY A 434 -60.63 -73.69 -26.97
N LYS A 435 -61.58 -73.42 -26.07
CA LYS A 435 -62.41 -74.38 -25.30
C LYS A 435 -63.36 -73.57 -24.40
N PRO A 436 -64.65 -73.94 -24.29
CA PRO A 436 -65.66 -73.10 -23.63
C PRO A 436 -65.53 -73.25 -22.12
N SER A 437 -65.30 -72.15 -21.40
CA SER A 437 -65.54 -72.08 -19.96
C SER A 437 -66.57 -70.99 -19.71
N ALA A 438 -67.73 -71.43 -19.24
CA ALA A 438 -68.84 -70.58 -18.88
C ALA A 438 -68.45 -69.68 -17.70
N LYS A 439 -68.04 -68.44 -17.98
CA LYS A 439 -68.20 -67.32 -17.04
C LYS A 439 -68.70 -66.10 -17.82
N LYS A 440 -69.82 -65.58 -17.33
CA LYS A 440 -70.64 -64.49 -17.87
C LYS A 440 -69.80 -63.34 -18.43
N ILE A 441 -70.09 -63.00 -19.69
CA ILE A 441 -69.82 -61.69 -20.28
C ILE A 441 -70.57 -60.67 -19.40
N LYS A 442 -69.83 -59.90 -18.58
CA LYS A 442 -70.37 -58.65 -18.04
C LYS A 442 -70.27 -57.61 -19.16
N TYR A 443 -71.43 -57.10 -19.54
CA TYR A 443 -71.54 -55.92 -20.40
C TYR A 443 -70.79 -54.74 -19.79
N LEU A 444 -70.20 -53.92 -20.67
CA LEU A 444 -69.56 -52.63 -20.37
C LEU A 444 -70.36 -51.84 -19.34
N GLU A 445 -69.73 -51.49 -18.22
CA GLU A 445 -70.14 -50.33 -17.43
C GLU A 445 -69.19 -49.17 -17.71
N GLN A 446 -69.81 -48.01 -17.93
CA GLN A 446 -69.20 -46.73 -18.23
C GLN A 446 -68.15 -46.36 -17.17
N GLY A 447 -66.90 -46.36 -17.60
CA GLY A 447 -65.77 -45.76 -16.90
C GLY A 447 -64.75 -45.39 -17.96
N LEU A 448 -64.13 -44.21 -17.83
CA LEU A 448 -63.03 -43.80 -18.72
C LEU A 448 -62.06 -44.98 -18.93
N PRO A 449 -61.46 -45.13 -20.13
CA PRO A 449 -60.43 -46.14 -20.33
C PRO A 449 -59.40 -46.00 -19.20
N PRO A 450 -58.98 -47.10 -18.56
CA PRO A 450 -57.96 -47.02 -17.53
C PRO A 450 -56.77 -46.29 -18.13
N ILE A 451 -56.33 -45.22 -17.47
CA ILE A 451 -55.10 -44.52 -17.81
C ILE A 451 -54.05 -45.62 -17.95
N PRO A 452 -53.40 -45.77 -19.13
CA PRO A 452 -52.40 -46.80 -19.30
C PRO A 452 -51.36 -46.59 -18.20
N ASP A 453 -51.08 -47.61 -17.39
CA ASP A 453 -49.97 -47.57 -16.44
C ASP A 453 -48.74 -47.06 -17.20
N GLU A 454 -48.05 -46.08 -16.60
CA GLU A 454 -46.81 -45.50 -17.11
C GLU A 454 -45.67 -46.52 -17.03
N GLU A 455 -45.88 -47.73 -17.55
CA GLU A 455 -44.76 -48.57 -17.91
C GLU A 455 -44.22 -48.06 -19.23
N GLU A 456 -43.00 -47.52 -19.17
CA GLU A 456 -42.11 -47.25 -20.28
C GLU A 456 -41.81 -48.55 -21.05
N ILE A 457 -42.81 -49.10 -21.72
CA ILE A 457 -42.61 -50.15 -22.70
C ILE A 457 -42.07 -49.45 -23.94
N ASP A 458 -40.77 -49.65 -24.17
CA ASP A 458 -40.05 -49.29 -25.38
C ASP A 458 -40.84 -49.81 -26.60
N GLY A 459 -41.16 -48.91 -27.55
CA GLY A 459 -41.94 -49.25 -28.74
C GLY A 459 -41.33 -50.41 -29.54
N SER A 460 -40.01 -50.58 -29.42
CA SER A 460 -39.24 -51.69 -30.00
C SER A 460 -39.64 -53.06 -29.46
N LYS A 461 -40.14 -53.14 -28.23
CA LYS A 461 -40.61 -54.39 -27.59
C LYS A 461 -42.05 -54.75 -27.94
N ILE A 462 -42.86 -53.77 -28.39
CA ILE A 462 -44.25 -53.99 -28.84
C ILE A 462 -44.27 -54.70 -30.20
N ILE A 463 -43.31 -54.38 -31.08
CA ILE A 463 -43.25 -54.90 -32.45
C ILE A 463 -43.13 -56.44 -32.50
N PRO A 464 -42.20 -57.11 -31.79
CA PRO A 464 -42.09 -58.57 -31.80
C PRO A 464 -43.36 -59.29 -31.31
N ASP A 465 -44.02 -58.73 -30.29
CA ASP A 465 -45.24 -59.28 -29.71
C ASP A 465 -46.43 -59.15 -30.67
N LEU A 466 -46.55 -58.01 -31.37
CA LEU A 466 -47.53 -57.82 -32.43
C LEU A 466 -47.28 -58.76 -33.61
N VAL A 467 -46.02 -58.88 -34.06
CA VAL A 467 -45.65 -59.80 -35.15
C VAL A 467 -46.02 -61.23 -34.79
N LYS A 468 -45.77 -61.69 -33.55
CA LYS A 468 -46.13 -63.04 -33.09
C LYS A 468 -47.64 -63.27 -33.07
N LYS A 469 -48.44 -62.30 -32.63
CA LYS A 469 -49.91 -62.41 -32.56
C LYS A 469 -50.56 -62.31 -33.93
N PHE A 470 -50.15 -61.36 -34.77
CA PHE A 470 -50.67 -61.22 -36.13
C PHE A 470 -50.21 -62.34 -37.06
N SER A 471 -49.01 -62.90 -36.88
CA SER A 471 -48.59 -64.10 -37.64
C SER A 471 -49.46 -65.32 -37.29
N LYS A 472 -49.86 -65.47 -36.03
CA LYS A 472 -50.84 -66.49 -35.61
C LYS A 472 -52.22 -66.25 -36.21
N LEU A 473 -52.68 -64.99 -36.25
CA LEU A 473 -53.94 -64.63 -36.93
C LEU A 473 -53.88 -64.94 -38.44
N ALA A 474 -52.77 -64.61 -39.10
CA ALA A 474 -52.58 -64.90 -40.52
C ALA A 474 -52.51 -66.40 -40.82
N GLN A 475 -52.05 -67.21 -39.86
CA GLN A 475 -52.05 -68.66 -39.95
C GLN A 475 -53.44 -69.26 -39.68
N SER A 476 -54.22 -68.70 -38.74
CA SER A 476 -55.59 -69.18 -38.48
C SER A 476 -56.62 -68.69 -39.51
N SER A 477 -56.40 -67.54 -40.16
CA SER A 477 -57.23 -67.06 -41.28
C SER A 477 -56.98 -67.82 -42.58
N LYS A 478 -55.81 -68.47 -42.71
CA LYS A 478 -55.43 -69.31 -43.86
C LYS A 478 -56.38 -70.51 -44.05
N ASP A 479 -57.01 -70.96 -42.98
CA ASP A 479 -57.96 -72.09 -42.97
C ASP A 479 -59.43 -71.66 -43.18
N LEU A 480 -59.73 -70.36 -43.07
CA LEU A 480 -61.10 -69.79 -43.16
C LEU A 480 -61.45 -69.20 -44.53
N LEU A 481 -60.46 -68.89 -45.38
CA LEU A 481 -60.66 -68.21 -46.66
C LEU A 481 -60.64 -69.18 -47.85
N LYS A 482 -61.78 -69.29 -48.57
CA LYS A 482 -61.87 -70.04 -49.83
C LYS A 482 -61.39 -69.20 -51.02
N GLY A 483 -60.90 -69.87 -52.06
CA GLY A 483 -59.96 -69.37 -53.06
C GLY A 483 -60.26 -68.06 -53.81
N SER A 484 -61.49 -67.53 -53.83
CA SER A 484 -61.78 -66.24 -54.49
C SER A 484 -61.47 -65.03 -53.61
N GLU A 485 -61.75 -65.11 -52.30
CA GLU A 485 -61.53 -64.01 -51.35
C GLU A 485 -60.05 -63.89 -50.98
N ARG A 486 -59.31 -64.98 -51.14
CA ARG A 486 -57.87 -65.04 -50.89
C ARG A 486 -57.08 -64.24 -51.92
N ASP A 487 -57.43 -64.35 -53.20
CA ASP A 487 -56.75 -63.59 -54.27
C ASP A 487 -57.07 -62.10 -54.22
N GLU A 488 -58.30 -61.72 -53.83
CA GLU A 488 -58.61 -60.31 -53.57
C GLU A 488 -57.86 -59.76 -52.36
N ALA A 489 -57.79 -60.51 -51.26
CA ALA A 489 -57.02 -60.10 -50.08
C ALA A 489 -55.51 -60.02 -50.37
N TYR A 490 -54.96 -60.93 -51.19
CA TYR A 490 -53.56 -60.85 -51.64
C TYR A 490 -53.32 -59.64 -52.54
N LYS A 491 -54.23 -59.33 -53.48
CA LYS A 491 -54.14 -58.11 -54.31
C LYS A 491 -54.26 -56.82 -53.48
N LEU A 492 -55.11 -56.80 -52.47
CA LEU A 492 -55.26 -55.66 -51.56
C LEU A 492 -54.03 -55.48 -50.67
N PHE A 493 -53.44 -56.58 -50.20
CA PHE A 493 -52.17 -56.58 -49.47
C PHE A 493 -51.00 -56.14 -50.37
N GLU A 494 -50.94 -56.63 -51.60
CA GLU A 494 -49.93 -56.25 -52.60
C GLU A 494 -50.07 -54.78 -52.99
N HIS A 495 -51.30 -54.26 -53.10
CA HIS A 495 -51.58 -52.84 -53.31
C HIS A 495 -51.17 -51.96 -52.12
N LEU A 496 -51.45 -52.40 -50.89
CA LEU A 496 -51.01 -51.70 -49.67
C LEU A 496 -49.49 -51.72 -49.49
N MET A 497 -48.84 -52.84 -49.82
CA MET A 497 -47.39 -52.96 -49.82
C MET A 497 -46.74 -52.11 -50.92
N TYR A 498 -47.36 -52.03 -52.09
CA TYR A 498 -46.92 -51.16 -53.17
C TYR A 498 -47.08 -49.67 -52.83
N GLN A 499 -48.20 -49.29 -52.20
CA GLN A 499 -48.40 -47.91 -51.71
C GLN A 499 -47.39 -47.56 -50.62
N SER A 500 -47.13 -48.44 -49.65
CA SER A 500 -46.17 -48.17 -48.58
C SER A 500 -44.71 -48.10 -49.09
N THR A 501 -44.33 -48.95 -50.05
CA THR A 501 -43.00 -48.85 -50.70
C THR A 501 -42.87 -47.64 -51.63
N LYS A 502 -43.97 -47.16 -52.23
CA LYS A 502 -43.95 -45.90 -53.00
C LYS A 502 -43.72 -44.68 -52.10
N THR A 503 -44.35 -44.63 -50.92
CA THR A 503 -44.12 -43.55 -49.93
C THR A 503 -42.71 -43.60 -49.34
N ILE A 504 -42.11 -44.79 -49.20
CA ILE A 504 -40.72 -44.95 -48.76
C ILE A 504 -39.74 -44.47 -49.86
N LYS A 505 -40.05 -44.68 -51.14
CA LYS A 505 -39.23 -44.16 -52.25
C LYS A 505 -39.26 -42.63 -52.38
N GLU A 506 -40.32 -41.95 -51.96
CA GLU A 506 -40.34 -40.47 -51.89
C GLU A 506 -39.45 -39.90 -50.77
N PHE A 507 -39.12 -40.70 -49.74
CA PHE A 507 -38.15 -40.33 -48.70
C PHE A 507 -36.73 -40.88 -48.94
N GLN A 508 -36.52 -41.64 -50.01
CA GLN A 508 -35.23 -42.22 -50.37
C GLN A 508 -34.71 -41.60 -51.68
N ALA A 509 -34.60 -40.27 -51.68
CA ALA A 509 -33.75 -39.50 -52.59
C ALA A 509 -32.59 -38.87 -51.81
N ILE A 510 -31.93 -39.68 -50.98
CA ILE A 510 -30.52 -39.50 -50.62
C ILE A 510 -29.95 -40.93 -50.68
N SER A 511 -29.48 -41.33 -51.86
CA SER A 511 -28.74 -42.58 -51.98
C SER A 511 -27.43 -42.44 -51.21
N GLU A 512 -27.04 -43.51 -50.52
CA GLU A 512 -25.72 -43.65 -49.89
C GLU A 512 -24.59 -43.68 -50.94
N GLU A 513 -24.90 -43.76 -52.24
CA GLU A 513 -23.94 -43.51 -53.32
C GLU A 513 -23.60 -42.00 -53.46
N SER A 514 -24.47 -41.09 -53.01
CA SER A 514 -24.15 -39.65 -52.94
C SER A 514 -23.33 -39.27 -51.70
N LEU A 515 -23.21 -40.16 -50.70
CA LEU A 515 -22.37 -39.97 -49.51
C LEU A 515 -20.92 -40.43 -49.72
N ILE A 516 -20.63 -41.10 -50.84
CA ILE A 516 -19.26 -41.48 -51.22
C ILE A 516 -18.72 -40.60 -52.37
N GLU A 517 -19.59 -39.85 -53.08
CA GLU A 517 -19.16 -38.86 -54.09
C GLU A 517 -19.10 -37.40 -53.60
N THR A 518 -19.51 -37.10 -52.37
CA THR A 518 -19.24 -35.78 -51.76
C THR A 518 -17.94 -35.81 -50.98
N VAL A 519 -16.83 -35.84 -51.73
CA VAL A 519 -15.56 -35.30 -51.24
C VAL A 519 -15.86 -33.90 -50.72
N PHE A 520 -15.63 -33.65 -49.44
CA PHE A 520 -15.53 -32.30 -48.90
C PHE A 520 -14.38 -31.61 -49.66
N ILE A 521 -14.72 -30.91 -50.74
CA ILE A 521 -13.79 -30.02 -51.42
C ILE A 521 -13.69 -28.79 -50.52
N ASP A 522 -12.64 -28.75 -49.70
CA ASP A 522 -12.17 -27.53 -49.08
C ASP A 522 -11.94 -26.48 -50.21
N PRO A 523 -12.59 -25.31 -50.19
CA PRO A 523 -12.41 -24.27 -51.20
C PRO A 523 -10.95 -23.78 -51.33
N HIS A 524 -10.08 -24.12 -50.38
CA HIS A 524 -8.66 -23.74 -50.38
C HIS A 524 -7.71 -24.85 -50.85
N VAL A 525 -8.22 -26.05 -51.16
CA VAL A 525 -7.42 -27.16 -51.68
C VAL A 525 -7.74 -27.37 -53.16
N LEU A 526 -6.78 -27.05 -54.02
CA LEU A 526 -6.92 -27.18 -55.48
C LEU A 526 -7.25 -28.62 -55.87
N SER A 527 -8.33 -28.81 -56.62
CA SER A 527 -8.71 -30.13 -57.16
C SER A 527 -7.66 -30.63 -58.14
N ARG A 528 -7.59 -31.96 -58.37
CA ARG A 528 -6.68 -32.55 -59.36
C ARG A 528 -6.88 -31.97 -60.77
N ASP A 529 -8.11 -31.56 -61.09
CA ASP A 529 -8.42 -30.90 -62.37
C ASP A 529 -7.99 -29.43 -62.39
N ASP A 530 -8.00 -28.74 -61.24
CA ASP A 530 -7.46 -27.38 -61.10
C ASP A 530 -5.94 -27.37 -61.14
N ILE A 531 -5.29 -28.36 -60.52
CA ILE A 531 -3.83 -28.57 -60.60
C ILE A 531 -3.43 -28.92 -62.04
N LYS A 532 -4.23 -29.70 -62.76
CA LYS A 532 -4.00 -29.99 -64.18
C LYS A 532 -4.18 -28.75 -65.04
N LYS A 533 -5.21 -27.93 -64.81
CA LYS A 533 -5.38 -26.65 -65.51
C LYS A 533 -4.26 -25.65 -65.20
N GLN A 534 -3.83 -25.53 -63.94
CA GLN A 534 -2.67 -24.72 -63.59
C GLN A 534 -1.38 -25.26 -64.20
N SER A 535 -1.20 -26.59 -64.25
CA SER A 535 -0.04 -27.20 -64.92
C SER A 535 -0.09 -26.97 -66.43
N GLU A 536 -1.27 -27.02 -67.05
CA GLU A 536 -1.48 -26.72 -68.47
C GLU A 536 -1.25 -25.24 -68.77
N GLU A 537 -1.71 -24.31 -67.91
CA GLU A 537 -1.41 -22.88 -68.00
C GLU A 537 0.09 -22.59 -67.78
N ILE A 538 0.77 -23.27 -66.86
CA ILE A 538 2.22 -23.17 -66.66
C ILE A 538 2.99 -23.74 -67.86
N VAL A 539 2.52 -24.83 -68.46
CA VAL A 539 3.13 -25.41 -69.67
C VAL A 539 2.90 -24.49 -70.88
N LEU A 540 1.72 -23.90 -71.03
CA LEU A 540 1.42 -22.92 -72.07
C LEU A 540 2.21 -21.61 -71.87
N ALA A 541 2.38 -21.15 -70.62
CA ALA A 541 3.18 -19.97 -70.30
C ALA A 541 4.69 -20.18 -70.52
N ASN A 542 5.17 -21.43 -70.40
CA ASN A 542 6.56 -21.81 -70.70
C ASN A 542 6.78 -22.27 -72.16
N GLN A 543 5.72 -22.39 -72.95
CA GLN A 543 5.81 -22.53 -74.40
C GLN A 543 5.84 -21.15 -75.06
N VAL A 544 6.90 -20.39 -74.78
CA VAL A 544 7.27 -19.22 -75.57
C VAL A 544 8.64 -19.49 -76.19
N THR A 545 8.57 -19.78 -77.49
CA THR A 545 9.58 -19.57 -78.54
C THR A 545 10.95 -20.21 -78.33
N ASP A 546 11.14 -21.34 -79.00
CA ASP A 546 12.41 -21.71 -79.63
C ASP A 546 12.84 -20.56 -80.57
N ASP A 547 13.51 -19.55 -80.02
CA ASP A 547 14.41 -18.67 -80.77
C ASP A 547 15.26 -17.90 -79.75
N LEU A 548 16.47 -18.41 -79.50
CA LEU A 548 17.72 -17.70 -79.20
C LEU A 548 18.66 -18.61 -78.40
N MET A 549 19.39 -19.44 -79.13
CA MET A 549 20.62 -20.07 -78.65
C MET A 549 21.69 -19.00 -78.35
N PRO A 550 22.40 -19.06 -77.21
CA PRO A 550 23.72 -18.47 -77.09
C PRO A 550 24.81 -19.56 -77.24
N ASP A 551 25.74 -19.24 -78.13
CA ASP A 551 26.90 -20.00 -78.55
C ASP A 551 27.81 -20.53 -77.41
N GLN A 552 28.30 -21.75 -77.60
CA GLN A 552 29.54 -22.24 -77.01
C GLN A 552 30.75 -21.59 -77.71
N LYS A 553 31.73 -21.09 -76.93
CA LYS A 553 33.20 -20.95 -77.19
C LYS A 553 33.74 -19.84 -76.26
N LYS A 554 34.93 -19.84 -75.64
CA LYS A 554 36.16 -20.65 -75.71
C LYS A 554 37.04 -20.29 -74.51
N LYS A 555 37.75 -21.28 -73.97
CA LYS A 555 38.99 -21.10 -73.19
C LYS A 555 40.09 -20.42 -74.06
N LYS A 556 40.81 -19.46 -73.49
CA LYS A 556 42.22 -19.08 -73.75
C LYS A 556 42.77 -18.70 -72.37
N SER A 557 43.74 -19.39 -71.75
CA SER A 557 45.18 -19.40 -72.06
C SER A 557 45.73 -18.03 -72.41
N TYR A 558 46.10 -17.25 -71.40
CA TYR A 558 47.48 -16.89 -71.06
C TYR A 558 47.58 -16.63 -69.55
#